data_AF-A0A7R9G5E8-F1
#
_entry.id   AF-A0A7R9G5E8-F1
#
_cell.length_a   1.000
_cell.length_b   1.000
_cell.length_c   1.000
_cell.angle_alpha   90.00
_cell.angle_beta   90.00
_cell.angle_gamma   90.00
#
_symmetry.space_group_name_H-M   'P 1'
#
loop_
_entity.id
_entity.type
_entity.pdbx_description
1 polymer ?
#
loop_
_entity_poly.entity_id
_entity_poly.type
_entity_poly.pdbx_seq_one_letter_code
_entity_poly.pdbx_strand_id
1 'polypeptide(L)'
;MTIDDRWFAMQAITIMDVPSSVVYFYPRLIPLHDIDVDSNEIPSPIRCSSEKLRDDGVYLLENGIYLFLWIGLNVGMEWVQNVFGVHSAAQIDIDRTELLEIDNPLSMRIRDLIEDIRIQRHRSMRLTLVRQRDKLELVFKHFLVEDRGLDGSVSYVDFLCHMHKEIRGLLS
;
A
#
# COMPACT_ATOMS: atom_id res chain seq x y z
N MET A 1 7.84 -15.37 -5.21
CA MET A 1 7.07 -16.00 -4.13
C MET A 1 7.56 -17.42 -3.97
N THR A 2 8.14 -17.72 -2.83
CA THR A 2 8.66 -19.05 -2.48
C THR A 2 7.53 -19.97 -2.01
N ILE A 3 7.83 -21.26 -1.81
CA ILE A 3 6.87 -22.22 -1.25
C ILE A 3 6.51 -21.83 0.19
N ASP A 4 7.49 -21.37 0.96
CA ASP A 4 7.30 -20.94 2.34
C ASP A 4 6.38 -19.73 2.44
N ASP A 5 6.52 -18.74 1.53
CA ASP A 5 5.62 -17.59 1.47
C ASP A 5 4.15 -18.00 1.25
N ARG A 6 3.93 -19.00 0.38
CA ARG A 6 2.59 -19.51 0.08
C ARG A 6 2.00 -20.26 1.27
N TRP A 7 2.79 -21.13 1.90
CA TRP A 7 2.36 -21.85 3.09
C TRP A 7 2.01 -20.88 4.23
N PHE A 8 2.87 -19.88 4.46
CA PHE A 8 2.63 -18.84 5.44
C PHE A 8 1.32 -18.08 5.16
N ALA A 9 1.10 -17.66 3.91
CA ALA A 9 -0.13 -16.99 3.50
C ALA A 9 -1.37 -17.86 3.74
N MET A 10 -1.31 -19.14 3.33
CA MET A 10 -2.41 -20.09 3.55
C MET A 10 -2.75 -20.23 5.04
N GLN A 11 -1.75 -20.44 5.88
CA GLN A 11 -1.95 -20.55 7.33
C GLN A 11 -2.46 -19.23 7.93
N ALA A 12 -1.92 -18.09 7.51
CA ALA A 12 -2.34 -16.79 8.02
C ALA A 12 -3.82 -16.53 7.74
N ILE A 13 -4.29 -16.81 6.52
CA ILE A 13 -5.70 -16.62 6.13
C ILE A 13 -6.63 -17.51 6.96
N THR A 14 -6.24 -18.76 7.25
CA THR A 14 -7.11 -19.69 8.01
C THR A 14 -7.43 -19.25 9.43
N ILE A 15 -6.63 -18.35 10.02
CA ILE A 15 -6.82 -17.88 11.38
C ILE A 15 -7.26 -16.40 11.47
N MET A 16 -7.42 -15.73 10.33
CA MET A 16 -7.86 -14.33 10.30
C MET A 16 -9.35 -14.20 10.63
N ASP A 17 -9.69 -13.16 11.38
CA ASP A 17 -11.06 -12.69 11.53
C ASP A 17 -11.54 -11.99 10.24
N VAL A 18 -12.86 -11.78 10.13
CA VAL A 18 -13.48 -11.18 8.94
C VAL A 18 -12.90 -9.80 8.59
N PRO A 19 -12.71 -8.86 9.54
CA PRO A 19 -12.09 -7.57 9.24
C PRO A 19 -10.66 -7.67 8.70
N SER A 20 -9.84 -8.60 9.23
CA SER A 20 -8.47 -8.78 8.75
C SER A 20 -8.43 -9.45 7.38
N SER A 21 -9.31 -10.42 7.12
CA SER A 21 -9.37 -11.10 5.82
C SER A 21 -9.79 -10.16 4.69
N VAL A 22 -10.74 -9.25 4.95
CA VAL A 22 -11.14 -8.21 3.98
C VAL A 22 -9.94 -7.36 3.57
N VAL A 23 -9.15 -6.88 4.53
CA VAL A 23 -7.98 -6.04 4.25
C VAL A 23 -6.84 -6.83 3.61
N TYR A 24 -6.71 -8.12 3.95
CA TYR A 24 -5.71 -8.97 3.33
C TYR A 24 -5.96 -9.16 1.82
N PHE A 25 -7.22 -9.39 1.42
CA PHE A 25 -7.59 -9.56 0.01
C PHE A 25 -7.74 -8.24 -0.75
N TYR A 26 -8.24 -7.20 -0.08
CA TYR A 26 -8.35 -5.86 -0.64
C TYR A 26 -7.58 -4.88 0.27
N PRO A 27 -6.28 -4.66 -0.01
CA PRO A 27 -5.45 -3.77 0.78
C PRO A 27 -6.05 -2.36 0.88
N ARG A 28 -5.71 -1.64 1.96
CA ARG A 28 -6.05 -0.21 2.05
C ARG A 28 -4.90 0.59 1.46
N LEU A 29 -5.20 1.41 0.45
CA LEU A 29 -4.27 2.38 -0.14
C LEU A 29 -4.65 3.78 0.34
N ILE A 30 -3.84 4.39 1.19
CA ILE A 30 -4.14 5.65 1.88
C ILE A 30 -3.21 6.74 1.31
N PRO A 31 -3.77 7.84 0.76
CA PRO A 31 -2.95 8.95 0.29
C PRO A 31 -2.38 9.76 1.47
N LEU A 32 -1.07 10.03 1.44
CA LEU A 32 -0.37 10.80 2.49
C LEU A 32 0.13 12.17 2.01
N HIS A 33 -0.01 12.48 0.71
CA HIS A 33 0.52 13.73 0.12
C HIS A 33 -0.31 14.97 0.51
N ASP A 34 -1.61 14.81 0.76
CA ASP A 34 -2.54 15.89 1.11
C ASP A 34 -3.06 15.73 2.57
N ILE A 35 -2.22 15.24 3.49
CA ILE A 35 -2.61 15.08 4.89
C ILE A 35 -2.80 16.44 5.56
N ASP A 36 -3.95 16.61 6.22
CA ASP A 36 -4.18 17.70 7.15
C ASP A 36 -3.49 17.38 8.48
N VAL A 37 -2.48 18.20 8.80
CA VAL A 37 -1.61 18.09 9.97
C VAL A 37 -2.40 18.26 11.28
N ASP A 38 -3.47 19.06 11.26
CA ASP A 38 -4.26 19.38 12.45
C ASP A 38 -5.38 18.36 12.70
N SER A 39 -5.68 17.51 11.72
CA SER A 39 -6.69 16.46 11.84
C SER A 39 -6.10 15.15 12.33
N ASN A 40 -6.74 14.51 13.32
CA ASN A 40 -6.35 13.17 13.80
C ASN A 40 -7.00 12.02 13.00
N GLU A 41 -7.77 12.32 11.96
CA GLU A 41 -8.45 11.29 11.17
C GLU A 41 -7.53 10.63 10.13
N ILE A 42 -7.67 9.32 9.95
CA ILE A 42 -6.97 8.60 8.89
C ILE A 42 -7.62 8.98 7.55
N PRO A 43 -6.85 9.42 6.53
CA PRO A 43 -7.41 9.76 5.22
C PRO A 43 -8.19 8.62 4.61
N SER A 44 -9.24 8.96 3.86
CA SER A 44 -10.07 7.95 3.20
C SER A 44 -9.25 7.13 2.19
N PRO A 45 -9.28 5.78 2.29
CA PRO A 45 -8.53 4.94 1.36
C PRO A 45 -9.10 5.06 -0.05
N ILE A 46 -8.20 5.01 -1.03
CA ILE A 46 -8.49 5.02 -2.46
C ILE A 46 -8.44 3.60 -3.04
N ARG A 47 -8.93 3.44 -4.27
CA ARG A 47 -8.93 2.14 -4.96
C ARG A 47 -7.51 1.64 -5.22
N CYS A 48 -7.31 0.33 -5.09
CA CYS A 48 -6.03 -0.35 -5.33
C CYS A 48 -5.76 -0.56 -6.82
N SER A 49 -5.57 0.54 -7.56
CA SER A 49 -5.20 0.58 -8.97
C SER A 49 -4.08 1.60 -9.22
N SER A 50 -3.17 1.26 -10.12
CA SER A 50 -2.09 2.14 -10.56
C SER A 50 -2.57 3.41 -11.24
N GLU A 51 -3.79 3.43 -11.80
CA GLU A 51 -4.41 4.64 -12.35
C GLU A 51 -4.67 5.71 -11.27
N LYS A 52 -4.74 5.32 -10.00
CA LYS A 52 -4.94 6.24 -8.88
C LYS A 52 -3.64 6.74 -8.26
N LEU A 53 -2.50 6.18 -8.67
CA LEU A 53 -1.19 6.62 -8.23
C LEU A 53 -0.73 7.80 -9.08
N ARG A 54 -0.31 8.86 -8.42
CA ARG A 54 0.26 10.03 -9.06
C ARG A 54 1.77 10.09 -8.82
N ASP A 55 2.52 10.57 -9.80
CA ASP A 55 3.97 10.73 -9.71
C ASP A 55 4.40 11.76 -8.65
N ASP A 56 3.52 12.70 -8.30
CA ASP A 56 3.71 13.70 -7.25
C ASP A 56 3.12 13.28 -5.90
N GLY A 57 2.58 12.06 -5.81
CA GLY A 57 1.91 11.54 -4.63
C GLY A 57 2.78 10.67 -3.74
N VAL A 58 2.33 10.53 -2.50
CA VAL A 58 2.81 9.54 -1.53
C VAL A 58 1.61 8.73 -1.06
N TYR A 59 1.78 7.42 -0.96
CA TYR A 59 0.71 6.50 -0.59
C TYR A 59 1.21 5.42 0.37
N LEU A 60 0.40 5.13 1.39
CA LEU A 60 0.60 4.02 2.31
C LEU A 60 -0.30 2.87 1.89
N LEU A 61 0.26 1.69 1.65
CA LEU A 61 -0.50 0.47 1.39
C LEU A 61 -0.33 -0.49 2.55
N GLU A 62 -1.45 -0.96 3.11
CA GLU A 62 -1.44 -1.97 4.15
C GLU A 62 -2.41 -3.12 3.86
N ASN A 63 -1.95 -4.35 4.13
CA ASN A 63 -2.76 -5.57 3.96
C ASN A 63 -2.83 -6.41 5.25
N GLY A 64 -2.44 -5.84 6.40
CA GLY A 64 -2.40 -6.52 7.70
C GLY A 64 -1.17 -7.40 7.94
N ILE A 65 -0.33 -7.63 6.93
CA ILE A 65 0.96 -8.35 7.05
C ILE A 65 2.11 -7.45 6.63
N TYR A 66 1.97 -6.81 5.48
CA TYR A 66 2.93 -5.89 4.89
C TYR A 66 2.39 -4.47 4.96
N LEU A 67 3.32 -3.55 5.17
CA LEU A 67 3.08 -2.11 5.15
C LEU A 67 4.08 -1.48 4.18
N PHE A 68 3.58 -0.91 3.09
CA PHE A 68 4.40 -0.26 2.08
C PHE A 68 4.16 1.24 2.08
N LEU A 69 5.24 2.02 1.99
CA LEU A 69 5.16 3.45 1.76
C LEU A 69 5.71 3.73 0.36
N TRP A 70 4.79 3.96 -0.59
CA TRP A 70 5.12 4.30 -1.96
C TRP A 70 5.34 5.80 -2.10
N ILE A 71 6.44 6.17 -2.75
CA ILE A 71 6.89 7.54 -2.94
C ILE A 71 7.07 7.81 -4.44
N GLY A 72 6.32 8.77 -4.95
CA GLY A 72 6.44 9.24 -6.34
C GLY A 72 7.76 9.98 -6.59
N LEU A 73 8.25 9.95 -7.83
CA LEU A 73 9.51 10.60 -8.19
C LEU A 73 9.42 12.14 -8.18
N ASN A 74 8.22 12.69 -8.37
CA ASN A 74 7.96 14.12 -8.47
C ASN A 74 7.30 14.68 -7.19
N VAL A 75 7.39 13.97 -6.06
CA VAL A 75 6.92 14.46 -4.76
C VAL A 75 7.64 15.77 -4.42
N GLY A 76 6.89 16.72 -3.85
CA GLY A 76 7.41 18.02 -3.44
C GLY A 76 8.64 17.90 -2.53
N MET A 77 9.69 18.66 -2.85
CA MET A 77 10.95 18.67 -2.10
C MET A 77 10.74 18.96 -0.60
N GLU A 78 9.81 19.86 -0.28
CA GLU A 78 9.44 20.20 1.09
C GLU A 78 8.92 18.97 1.85
N TRP A 79 8.02 18.19 1.24
CA TRP A 79 7.48 16.99 1.86
C TRP A 79 8.59 15.95 2.09
N VAL A 80 9.46 15.72 1.10
CA VAL A 80 10.57 14.76 1.23
C VAL A 80 11.56 15.19 2.32
N GLN A 81 11.87 16.48 2.40
CA GLN A 81 12.76 17.01 3.43
C GLN A 81 12.15 16.88 4.83
N ASN A 82 10.85 17.14 4.96
CA ASN A 82 10.14 17.08 6.22
C ASN A 82 10.01 15.65 6.77
N VAL A 83 9.89 14.64 5.90
CA VAL A 83 9.69 13.22 6.30
C VAL A 83 10.99 12.43 6.32
N PHE A 84 11.83 12.60 5.31
CA PHE A 84 13.04 11.80 5.10
C PHE A 84 14.33 12.58 5.35
N GLY A 85 14.28 13.90 5.56
CA GLY A 85 15.47 14.72 5.82
C GLY A 85 16.40 14.86 4.61
N VAL A 86 15.95 14.48 3.41
CA VAL A 86 16.73 14.54 2.16
C VAL A 86 16.12 15.52 1.17
N HIS A 87 16.91 15.96 0.19
CA HIS A 87 16.51 17.00 -0.75
C HIS A 87 15.77 16.48 -2.00
N SER A 88 15.70 15.17 -2.19
CA SER A 88 15.04 14.57 -3.35
C SER A 88 14.60 13.13 -3.06
N ALA A 89 13.50 12.70 -3.68
CA ALA A 89 13.03 11.31 -3.63
C ALA A 89 14.10 10.29 -4.11
N ALA A 90 15.02 10.73 -4.97
CA ALA A 90 16.13 9.88 -5.45
C ALA A 90 17.17 9.56 -4.35
N GLN A 91 17.27 10.39 -3.31
CA GLN A 91 18.23 10.24 -2.21
C GLN A 91 17.66 9.45 -1.02
N ILE A 92 16.38 9.03 -1.10
CA ILE A 92 15.75 8.25 -0.05
C ILE A 92 16.43 6.88 0.03
N ASP A 93 16.85 6.52 1.23
CA ASP A 93 17.41 5.22 1.57
C ASP A 93 16.28 4.21 1.76
N ILE A 94 16.06 3.38 0.75
CA ILE A 94 14.91 2.45 0.66
C ILE A 94 15.14 1.21 1.53
N ASP A 95 16.39 0.92 1.89
CA ASP A 95 16.73 -0.21 2.75
C ASP A 95 16.38 0.05 4.23
N ARG A 96 16.03 1.30 4.57
CA ARG A 96 15.52 1.64 5.90
C ARG A 96 14.09 1.15 6.07
N THR A 97 13.87 0.43 7.17
CA THR A 97 12.57 -0.10 7.57
C THR A 97 11.82 0.79 8.56
N GLU A 98 12.39 1.95 8.89
CA GLU A 98 11.87 2.89 9.89
C GLU A 98 11.96 4.33 9.36
N LEU A 99 10.98 5.15 9.73
CA LEU A 99 10.99 6.58 9.44
C LEU A 99 11.92 7.29 10.42
N LEU A 100 12.56 8.36 9.95
CA LEU A 100 13.41 9.19 10.78
C LEU A 100 12.59 9.97 11.81
N GLU A 101 13.12 10.09 13.03
CA GLU A 101 12.55 10.94 14.07
C GLU A 101 12.91 12.40 13.81
N ILE A 102 12.24 13.00 12.83
CA ILE A 102 12.35 14.42 12.53
C ILE A 102 11.26 15.15 13.32
N ASP A 103 11.65 16.19 14.06
CA ASP A 103 10.75 17.03 14.83
C ASP A 103 10.03 18.02 13.90
N ASN A 104 9.06 17.49 13.18
CA ASN A 104 8.19 18.22 12.27
C ASN A 104 6.75 17.71 12.45
N PRO A 105 5.75 18.60 12.49
CA PRO A 105 4.36 18.19 12.66
C PRO A 105 3.87 17.19 11.59
N LEU A 106 4.34 17.29 10.33
CA LEU A 106 4.01 16.34 9.28
C LEU A 106 4.64 14.96 9.52
N SER A 107 5.91 14.92 9.94
CA SER A 107 6.61 13.65 10.26
C SER A 107 6.00 12.97 11.49
N MET A 108 5.67 13.74 12.53
CA MET A 108 4.93 13.24 13.70
C MET A 108 3.59 12.65 13.27
N ARG A 109 2.82 13.39 12.47
CA ARG A 109 1.51 12.94 12.00
C ARG A 109 1.57 11.63 11.20
N ILE A 110 2.55 11.47 10.30
CA ILE A 110 2.73 10.22 9.54
C ILE A 110 3.12 9.06 10.46
N ARG A 111 4.00 9.30 11.44
CA ARG A 111 4.39 8.28 12.42
C ARG A 111 3.21 7.84 13.28
N ASP A 112 2.44 8.80 13.79
CA ASP A 112 1.23 8.53 14.58
C ASP A 112 0.21 7.73 13.77
N LEU A 113 -0.02 8.10 12.50
CA LEU A 113 -0.92 7.38 11.61
C LEU A 113 -0.46 5.93 11.35
N ILE A 114 0.85 5.72 11.15
CA ILE A 114 1.41 4.36 10.98
C ILE A 114 1.23 3.55 12.26
N GLU A 115 1.42 4.18 13.42
CA GLU A 115 1.27 3.50 14.70
C GLU A 115 -0.20 3.17 15.02
N ASP A 116 -1.13 4.09 14.73
CA ASP A 116 -2.57 3.85 14.83
C ASP A 116 -3.00 2.66 13.97
N ILE A 117 -2.47 2.57 12.75
CA ILE A 117 -2.72 1.45 11.84
C ILE A 117 -2.13 0.14 12.40
N ARG A 118 -0.94 0.18 13.01
CA ARG A 118 -0.32 -1.00 13.63
C ARG A 118 -1.10 -1.49 14.84
N ILE A 119 -1.60 -0.59 15.70
CA ILE A 119 -2.39 -0.93 16.89
C ILE A 119 -3.72 -1.59 16.52
N GLN A 120 -4.32 -1.21 15.39
CA GLN A 120 -5.55 -1.82 14.88
C GLN A 120 -5.35 -3.27 14.42
N ARG A 121 -4.12 -3.76 14.28
CA ARG A 121 -3.80 -5.08 13.74
C ARG A 121 -3.18 -5.98 14.80
N HIS A 122 -3.54 -7.27 14.75
CA HIS A 122 -3.00 -8.29 15.64
C HIS A 122 -1.51 -8.59 15.40
N ARG A 123 -0.97 -8.24 14.23
CA ARG A 123 0.41 -8.51 13.82
C ARG A 123 1.14 -7.20 13.57
N SER A 124 2.37 -7.12 14.06
CA SER A 124 3.26 -6.00 13.73
C SER A 124 3.65 -6.08 12.25
N MET A 125 3.39 -5.00 11.51
CA MET A 125 3.71 -4.89 10.10
C MET A 125 5.04 -4.15 9.91
N ARG A 126 5.97 -4.77 9.20
CA ARG A 126 7.24 -4.14 8.83
C ARG A 126 6.99 -3.11 7.73
N LEU A 127 7.38 -1.86 8.00
CA LEU A 127 7.35 -0.79 7.01
C LEU A 127 8.43 -1.05 5.94
N THR A 128 8.02 -0.99 4.67
CA THR A 128 8.89 -1.13 3.51
C THR A 128 8.74 0.11 2.65
N LEU A 129 9.82 0.85 2.47
CA LEU A 129 9.83 1.99 1.57
C LEU A 129 9.85 1.50 0.12
N VAL A 130 9.10 2.16 -0.74
CA VAL A 130 9.04 1.85 -2.17
C VAL A 130 9.14 3.15 -2.94
N ARG A 131 10.20 3.29 -3.72
CA ARG A 131 10.35 4.42 -4.64
C ARG A 131 9.81 4.03 -6.02
N GLN A 132 9.16 4.98 -6.67
CA GLN A 132 8.71 4.81 -8.05
C GLN A 132 9.92 4.57 -9.00
N ARG A 133 9.75 3.63 -9.94
CA ARG A 133 10.73 3.04 -10.86
C ARG A 133 11.80 2.16 -10.22
N ASP A 134 11.66 1.80 -8.95
CA ASP A 134 12.56 0.86 -8.28
C ASP A 134 12.08 -0.61 -8.38
N LYS A 135 12.96 -1.56 -8.09
CA LYS A 135 12.68 -3.00 -8.14
C LYS A 135 11.53 -3.41 -7.23
N LEU A 136 11.42 -2.77 -6.05
CA LEU A 136 10.34 -3.03 -5.10
C LEU A 136 8.98 -2.52 -5.58
N GLU A 137 8.94 -1.60 -6.55
CA GLU A 137 7.67 -1.15 -7.13
C GLU A 137 6.93 -2.30 -7.81
N LEU A 138 7.67 -3.27 -8.38
CA LEU A 138 7.08 -4.47 -8.96
C LEU A 138 6.32 -5.29 -7.92
N VAL A 139 6.89 -5.41 -6.71
CA VAL A 139 6.27 -6.11 -5.58
C VAL A 139 5.08 -5.31 -5.06
N PHE A 140 5.20 -3.99 -4.96
CA PHE A 140 4.10 -3.11 -4.57
C PHE A 140 2.91 -3.21 -5.54
N LYS A 141 3.17 -3.21 -6.86
CA LYS A 141 2.13 -3.34 -7.89
C LYS A 141 1.34 -4.64 -7.82
N HIS A 142 1.94 -5.71 -7.26
CA HIS A 142 1.20 -6.95 -7.01
C HIS A 142 0.04 -6.77 -6.03
N PHE A 143 0.11 -5.78 -5.13
CA PHE A 143 -0.96 -5.47 -4.18
C PHE A 143 -2.03 -4.50 -4.76
N LEU A 144 -1.85 -4.02 -5.99
CA LEU A 144 -2.87 -3.25 -6.71
C LEU A 144 -3.86 -4.20 -7.39
N VAL A 145 -4.70 -4.81 -6.56
CA VAL A 145 -5.55 -5.96 -6.93
C VAL A 145 -6.60 -5.68 -8.00
N GLU A 146 -6.89 -4.42 -8.35
CA GLU A 146 -7.80 -4.09 -9.44
C GLU A 146 -7.13 -4.16 -10.82
N ASP A 147 -5.80 -4.06 -10.85
CA ASP A 147 -5.02 -4.07 -12.09
C ASP A 147 -4.73 -5.50 -12.57
N ARG A 148 -4.27 -5.60 -13.81
CA ARG A 148 -3.76 -6.86 -14.35
C ARG A 148 -2.47 -7.25 -13.64
N GLY A 149 -2.46 -8.39 -12.96
CA GLY A 149 -1.29 -8.85 -12.23
C GLY A 149 -0.15 -9.34 -13.13
N LEU A 150 1.05 -9.35 -12.56
CA LEU A 150 2.29 -9.76 -13.24
C LEU A 150 2.34 -11.25 -13.57
N ASP A 151 1.53 -12.05 -12.88
CA ASP A 151 1.32 -13.48 -13.09
C ASP A 151 0.31 -13.78 -14.21
N GLY A 152 -0.19 -12.75 -14.90
CA GLY A 152 -1.20 -12.89 -15.94
C GLY A 152 -2.63 -12.96 -15.39
N SER A 153 -2.83 -12.68 -14.10
CA SER A 153 -4.15 -12.53 -13.51
C SER A 153 -4.92 -11.39 -14.18
N VAL A 154 -6.22 -11.60 -14.38
CA VAL A 154 -7.09 -10.66 -15.08
C VAL A 154 -7.35 -9.41 -14.24
N SER A 155 -7.50 -8.26 -14.90
CA SER A 155 -7.94 -7.04 -14.21
C SER A 155 -9.37 -7.20 -13.68
N TYR A 156 -9.76 -6.34 -12.74
CA TYR A 156 -11.13 -6.34 -12.21
C TYR A 156 -12.19 -6.19 -13.31
N VAL A 157 -11.95 -5.30 -14.29
CA VAL A 157 -12.87 -5.08 -15.42
C VAL A 157 -12.96 -6.30 -16.32
N ASP A 158 -11.82 -6.92 -16.64
CA ASP A 158 -11.78 -8.16 -17.43
C ASP A 158 -12.52 -9.31 -16.72
N PHE A 159 -12.35 -9.41 -15.39
CA PHE A 159 -13.01 -10.42 -14.57
C PHE A 159 -14.54 -10.24 -14.56
N LEU A 160 -15.03 -9.02 -14.45
CA LEU A 160 -16.47 -8.73 -14.57
C LEU A 160 -17.02 -9.15 -15.94
N CYS A 161 -16.29 -8.87 -17.03
CA CYS A 161 -16.66 -9.31 -18.36
C CYS A 161 -16.68 -10.84 -18.48
N HIS A 162 -15.72 -11.54 -17.87
CA HIS A 162 -15.68 -13.00 -17.84
C HIS A 162 -16.87 -13.58 -17.07
N MET A 163 -17.12 -13.10 -15.85
CA MET A 163 -18.28 -13.51 -15.03
C MET A 163 -19.60 -13.32 -15.76
N HIS A 164 -19.77 -12.18 -16.45
CA HIS A 164 -20.96 -11.92 -17.25
C HIS A 164 -21.15 -12.95 -18.38
N LYS A 165 -20.06 -13.37 -19.05
CA LYS A 165 -20.13 -14.41 -20.09
C LYS A 165 -20.51 -15.76 -19.52
N GLU A 166 -19.94 -16.15 -18.38
CA GLU A 166 -20.27 -17.42 -17.70
C GLU A 166 -21.74 -17.47 -17.27
N ILE A 167 -22.25 -16.38 -16.67
CA ILE A 167 -23.67 -16.29 -16.28
C ILE A 167 -24.57 -16.43 -17.51
N ARG A 168 -24.23 -15.77 -18.62
CA ARG A 168 -25.00 -15.89 -19.87
C ARG A 168 -24.94 -17.30 -20.45
N GLY A 169 -23.79 -17.97 -20.34
CA GLY A 169 -23.61 -19.35 -20.79
C GLY A 169 -24.45 -20.36 -19.99
N LEU A 170 -24.67 -20.15 -18.69
CA LEU A 170 -25.52 -21.00 -17.86
C LEU A 170 -27.03 -20.79 -18.09
N LEU A 171 -27.41 -19.60 -18.54
CA LEU A 171 -28.80 -19.23 -18.82
C LEU A 171 -29.25 -19.52 -20.26
N SER A 172 -28.32 -19.94 -21.13
CA SER A 172 -28.57 -20.29 -22.54
C SER A 172 -28.62 -21.80 -22.72
#